data_AF-A0A957P791-F1
#
_entry.id   AF-A0A957P791-F1
#
_cell.length_a   1.000
_cell.length_b   1.000
_cell.length_c   1.000
_cell.angle_alpha   90.00
_cell.angle_beta   90.00
_cell.angle_gamma   90.00
#
_symmetry.space_group_name_H-M   'P 1'
#
loop_
_entity.id
_entity.type
_entity.pdbx_description
1 polymer ?
#
loop_
_entity_poly.entity_id
_entity_poly.type
_entity_poly.pdbx_seq_one_letter_code
_entity_poly.pdbx_strand_id
1 'polypeptide(L)'
;MPTSHQYIFVLWGAQCEEAPAAIFVSELRAAGLRVKVVGLDGIHANGTHGLALLPDITLSQALPLARLASCIILPCAPATLQRMAGDPRLQEFVMLAQAAQALFVVEGAVHPQLPEIGLEVANLGEDVLIYPLGAALFDFTHEIIHALSG
;
A
#
# COMPACT_ATOMS: atom_id res chain seq x y z
N MET A 1 14.22 22.86 0.96
CA MET A 1 15.19 21.75 0.92
C MET A 1 14.77 20.82 -0.20
N PRO A 2 15.67 20.21 -0.99
CA PRO A 2 15.24 19.30 -2.04
C PRO A 2 14.49 18.16 -1.38
N THR A 3 13.21 18.01 -1.72
CA THR A 3 12.30 17.01 -1.18
C THR A 3 12.93 15.65 -1.39
N SER A 4 13.26 14.98 -0.28
CA SER A 4 13.72 13.60 -0.26
C SER A 4 12.81 12.80 -1.18
N HIS A 5 13.38 12.11 -2.17
CA HIS A 5 12.60 11.35 -3.14
C HIS A 5 11.84 10.22 -2.46
N GLN A 6 10.60 10.48 -2.04
CA GLN A 6 9.77 9.53 -1.36
C GLN A 6 9.05 8.61 -2.36
N TYR A 7 8.80 7.38 -1.91
CA TYR A 7 8.10 6.35 -2.67
C TYR A 7 6.69 6.13 -2.12
N ILE A 8 5.77 5.84 -3.04
CA ILE A 8 4.48 5.24 -2.70
C ILE A 8 4.59 3.75 -3.01
N PHE A 9 4.29 2.90 -2.04
CA PHE A 9 4.32 1.46 -2.22
C PHE A 9 2.90 0.89 -2.24
N VAL A 10 2.54 0.22 -3.34
CA VAL A 10 1.28 -0.52 -3.44
C VAL A 10 1.59 -1.99 -3.23
N LEU A 11 1.13 -2.55 -2.10
CA LEU A 11 1.40 -3.93 -1.75
C LEU A 11 0.50 -4.86 -2.57
N TRP A 12 1.12 -5.75 -3.35
CA TRP A 12 0.44 -6.67 -4.26
C TRP A 12 0.78 -8.12 -3.95
N GLY A 13 -0.24 -8.93 -3.70
CA GLY A 13 -0.13 -10.36 -3.42
C GLY A 13 -1.31 -11.13 -3.98
N ALA A 14 -1.26 -12.45 -3.85
CA ALA A 14 -2.32 -13.32 -4.31
C ALA A 14 -3.64 -12.98 -3.60
N GLN A 15 -4.72 -12.82 -4.38
CA GLN A 15 -6.06 -12.43 -3.90
C GLN A 15 -6.12 -11.00 -3.31
N CYS A 16 -5.23 -10.11 -3.72
CA CYS A 16 -5.47 -8.67 -3.54
C CYS A 16 -6.63 -8.20 -4.43
N GLU A 17 -7.27 -7.11 -4.01
CA GLU A 17 -8.34 -6.48 -4.75
C GLU A 17 -7.77 -5.77 -5.99
N GLU A 18 -8.19 -6.24 -7.15
CA GLU A 18 -7.62 -5.86 -8.44
C GLU A 18 -7.95 -4.42 -8.84
N ALA A 19 -9.23 -4.05 -8.73
CA ALA A 19 -9.69 -2.74 -9.16
C ALA A 19 -9.06 -1.61 -8.34
N PRO A 20 -9.03 -1.67 -6.99
CA PRO A 20 -8.34 -0.66 -6.21
C PRO A 20 -6.84 -0.57 -6.49
N ALA A 21 -6.16 -1.72 -6.56
CA ALA A 21 -4.74 -1.75 -6.89
C ALA A 21 -4.45 -1.09 -8.26
N ALA A 22 -5.24 -1.41 -9.28
CA ALA A 22 -5.09 -0.83 -10.61
C ALA A 22 -5.37 0.68 -10.62
N ILE A 23 -6.41 1.14 -9.92
CA ILE A 23 -6.76 2.57 -9.83
C ILE A 23 -5.65 3.35 -9.14
N PHE A 24 -5.22 2.93 -7.93
CA PHE A 24 -4.14 3.61 -7.23
C PHE A 24 -2.85 3.64 -8.06
N VAL A 25 -2.44 2.51 -8.65
CA VAL A 25 -1.21 2.46 -9.44
C VAL A 25 -1.28 3.38 -10.65
N SER A 26 -2.39 3.35 -11.40
CA SER A 26 -2.53 4.14 -12.62
C SER A 26 -2.62 5.63 -12.36
N GLU A 27 -3.52 6.07 -11.47
CA GLU A 27 -3.77 7.48 -11.19
C GLU A 27 -2.57 8.15 -10.51
N LEU A 28 -1.97 7.50 -9.49
CA LEU A 28 -0.81 8.07 -8.79
C LEU A 28 0.40 8.20 -9.72
N ARG A 29 0.63 7.23 -10.61
CA ARG A 29 1.69 7.34 -11.63
C ARG A 29 1.39 8.40 -12.67
N ALA A 30 0.13 8.53 -13.11
CA ALA A 30 -0.29 9.56 -14.06
C ALA A 30 -0.06 10.97 -13.48
N ALA A 31 -0.21 11.14 -12.17
CA ALA A 31 0.13 12.37 -11.45
C ALA A 31 1.64 12.63 -11.27
N GLY A 32 2.51 11.72 -11.78
CA GLY A 32 3.97 11.86 -11.68
C GLY A 32 4.57 11.40 -10.35
N LEU A 33 3.79 10.76 -9.48
CA LEU A 33 4.27 10.25 -8.20
C LEU A 33 5.08 8.96 -8.38
N ARG A 34 6.04 8.73 -7.49
CA ARG A 34 6.96 7.57 -7.57
C ARG A 34 6.34 6.33 -6.94
N VAL A 35 5.50 5.65 -7.72
CA VAL A 35 4.80 4.45 -7.27
C VAL A 35 5.59 3.18 -7.57
N LYS A 36 5.73 2.31 -6.57
CA LYS A 36 6.27 0.95 -6.68
C LYS A 36 5.21 -0.08 -6.30
N VAL A 37 4.85 -0.95 -7.24
CA VAL A 37 4.08 -2.16 -6.99
C VAL A 37 5.01 -3.18 -6.37
N VAL A 38 4.72 -3.58 -5.13
CA VAL A 38 5.55 -4.49 -4.33
C VAL A 38 4.91 -5.86 -4.33
N GLY A 39 5.61 -6.82 -4.94
CA GLY A 39 5.19 -8.22 -4.99
C GLY A 39 5.51 -8.90 -3.67
N LEU A 40 4.47 -9.33 -2.97
CA LEU A 40 4.57 -9.94 -1.65
C LEU A 40 4.88 -11.44 -1.75
N ASP A 41 4.28 -12.12 -2.73
CA ASP A 41 4.51 -13.54 -3.05
C ASP A 41 5.60 -13.76 -4.12
N GLY A 42 6.29 -12.70 -4.53
CA GLY A 42 7.26 -12.70 -5.63
C GLY A 42 6.79 -11.90 -6.86
N ILE A 43 7.32 -12.21 -8.05
CA ILE A 43 7.11 -11.43 -9.28
C ILE A 43 5.80 -11.76 -9.99
N HIS A 44 5.13 -12.86 -9.62
CA HIS A 44 3.85 -13.24 -10.22
C HIS A 44 2.81 -13.45 -9.12
N ALA A 45 1.81 -12.59 -9.09
CA ALA A 45 0.64 -12.76 -8.23
C ALA A 45 -0.61 -12.40 -9.03
N ASN A 46 -1.59 -13.29 -8.98
CA ASN A 46 -2.92 -13.08 -9.57
C ASN A 46 -3.84 -12.51 -8.48
N GLY A 47 -4.61 -11.49 -8.84
CA GLY A 47 -5.66 -10.96 -7.99
C GLY A 47 -6.85 -11.92 -7.89
N THR A 48 -7.85 -11.50 -7.13
CA THR A 48 -9.03 -12.33 -6.79
C THR A 48 -9.84 -12.80 -8.01
N HIS A 49 -9.85 -12.06 -9.12
CA HIS A 49 -10.59 -12.39 -10.35
C HIS A 49 -9.68 -12.70 -11.55
N GLY A 50 -8.38 -12.94 -11.31
CA GLY A 50 -7.42 -13.36 -12.33
C GLY A 50 -6.69 -12.24 -13.06
N LEU A 51 -6.89 -10.96 -12.69
CA LEU A 51 -6.02 -9.87 -13.16
C LEU A 51 -4.64 -10.02 -12.52
N ALA A 52 -3.60 -10.00 -13.36
CA ALA A 52 -2.22 -10.00 -12.90
C ALA A 52 -1.66 -8.58 -13.01
N LEU A 53 -1.24 -8.01 -11.87
CA LEU A 53 -0.34 -6.87 -11.87
C LEU A 53 1.09 -7.41 -11.77
N LEU A 54 1.95 -6.97 -12.69
CA LEU A 54 3.37 -7.26 -12.62
C LEU A 54 4.01 -6.33 -11.59
N PRO A 55 4.58 -6.85 -10.49
CA PRO A 55 5.28 -6.02 -9.52
C PRO A 55 6.52 -5.38 -10.13
N ASP A 56 6.83 -4.15 -9.73
CA ASP A 56 8.10 -3.52 -10.11
C ASP A 56 9.26 -4.12 -9.32
N ILE A 57 9.00 -4.47 -8.06
CA ILE A 57 9.96 -4.98 -7.10
C ILE A 57 9.29 -6.00 -6.17
N THR A 58 10.09 -6.88 -5.59
CA THR A 58 9.66 -7.80 -4.52
C THR A 58 9.70 -7.12 -3.15
N LEU A 59 9.03 -7.69 -2.15
CA LEU A 59 9.11 -7.20 -0.77
C LEU A 59 10.55 -7.11 -0.25
N SER A 60 11.40 -8.10 -0.55
CA SER A 60 12.83 -8.07 -0.19
C SER A 60 13.60 -6.93 -0.83
N GLN A 61 13.22 -6.50 -2.03
CA GLN A 61 13.82 -5.33 -2.70
C GLN A 61 13.22 -4.00 -2.21
N ALA A 62 11.98 -4.01 -1.72
CA ALA A 62 11.33 -2.85 -1.13
C ALA A 62 11.83 -2.55 0.29
N LEU A 63 12.25 -3.57 1.06
CA LEU A 63 12.68 -3.45 2.45
C LEU A 63 13.76 -2.38 2.70
N PRO A 64 14.86 -2.31 1.91
CA PRO A 64 15.87 -1.25 2.06
C PRO A 64 15.34 0.16 1.76
N LEU A 65 14.19 0.27 1.08
CA LEU A 65 13.55 1.52 0.69
C LEU A 65 12.41 1.92 1.63
N ALA A 66 12.03 1.09 2.60
CA ALA A 66 10.86 1.31 3.45
C ALA A 66 10.90 2.66 4.19
N ARG A 67 12.10 3.10 4.62
CA ARG A 67 12.29 4.40 5.28
C ARG A 67 12.12 5.62 4.35
N LEU A 68 12.00 5.39 3.06
CA LEU A 68 11.71 6.41 2.05
C LEU A 68 10.22 6.39 1.67
N ALA A 69 9.39 5.60 2.33
CA ALA A 69 7.97 5.59 2.08
C ALA A 69 7.32 6.90 2.52
N SER A 70 6.52 7.50 1.64
CA SER A 70 5.54 8.53 2.03
C SER A 70 4.14 7.95 2.18
N CYS A 71 3.84 6.87 1.46
CA CYS A 71 2.54 6.23 1.51
C CYS A 71 2.66 4.73 1.21
N ILE A 72 1.95 3.91 1.98
CA ILE A 72 1.78 2.48 1.77
C ILE A 72 0.30 2.20 1.53
N ILE A 73 -0.02 1.54 0.41
CA ILE A 73 -1.38 1.18 0.03
C ILE A 73 -1.53 -0.32 0.13
N LEU A 74 -2.55 -0.78 0.86
CA LEU A 74 -2.90 -2.18 1.06
C LEU A 74 -4.26 -2.47 0.42
N PRO A 75 -4.30 -2.71 -0.91
CA PRO A 75 -5.53 -3.02 -1.64
C PRO A 75 -5.88 -4.51 -1.47
N CYS A 76 -6.09 -4.96 -0.25
CA CYS A 76 -6.31 -6.38 0.04
C CYS A 76 -7.51 -6.56 0.96
N ALA A 77 -8.22 -7.67 0.79
CA ALA A 77 -9.25 -8.08 1.73
C ALA A 77 -8.62 -8.59 3.05
N PRO A 78 -9.38 -8.60 4.15
CA PRO A 78 -8.91 -9.09 5.47
C PRO A 78 -8.24 -10.47 5.41
N ALA A 79 -8.87 -11.44 4.76
CA ALA A 79 -8.34 -12.80 4.63
C ALA A 79 -6.99 -12.87 3.90
N THR A 80 -6.72 -11.93 3.01
CA THR A 80 -5.42 -11.83 2.32
C THR A 80 -4.37 -11.30 3.28
N LEU A 81 -4.70 -10.28 4.10
CA LEU A 81 -3.77 -9.76 5.09
C LEU A 81 -3.34 -10.82 6.11
N GLN A 82 -4.29 -11.60 6.63
CA GLN A 82 -4.01 -12.65 7.62
C GLN A 82 -3.01 -13.70 7.11
N ARG A 83 -3.10 -14.07 5.83
CA ARG A 83 -2.15 -15.03 5.22
C ARG A 83 -0.71 -14.48 5.20
N MET A 84 -0.58 -13.17 5.24
CA MET A 84 0.68 -12.45 5.06
C MET A 84 1.26 -11.94 6.37
N ALA A 85 0.43 -11.85 7.41
CA ALA A 85 0.83 -11.49 8.77
C ALA A 85 2.00 -12.34 9.31
N GLY A 86 2.15 -13.58 8.82
CA GLY A 86 3.25 -14.46 9.18
C GLY A 86 4.60 -14.16 8.50
N ASP A 87 4.66 -13.24 7.53
CA ASP A 87 5.92 -12.87 6.87
C ASP A 87 6.67 -11.81 7.70
N PRO A 88 7.83 -12.15 8.31
CA PRO A 88 8.58 -11.20 9.12
C PRO A 88 9.10 -10.00 8.31
N ARG A 89 9.28 -10.16 7.00
CA ARG A 89 9.72 -9.06 6.12
C ARG A 89 8.62 -8.01 5.96
N LEU A 90 7.35 -8.42 5.99
CA LEU A 90 6.23 -7.50 5.91
C LEU A 90 6.12 -6.68 7.20
N GLN A 91 6.25 -7.34 8.35
CA GLN A 91 6.27 -6.66 9.65
C GLN A 91 7.42 -5.66 9.75
N GLU A 92 8.63 -6.06 9.35
CA GLU A 92 9.79 -5.16 9.33
C GLU A 92 9.58 -3.99 8.37
N PHE A 93 9.02 -4.24 7.17
CA PHE A 93 8.71 -3.20 6.21
C PHE A 93 7.72 -2.18 6.77
N VAL A 94 6.62 -2.65 7.38
CA VAL A 94 5.60 -1.81 8.02
C VAL A 94 6.21 -0.97 9.14
N MET A 95 6.97 -1.59 10.05
CA MET A 95 7.65 -0.90 11.14
C MET A 95 8.58 0.21 10.62
N LEU A 96 9.37 -0.07 9.59
CA LEU A 96 10.27 0.92 9.00
C LEU A 96 9.53 2.07 8.30
N ALA A 97 8.40 1.78 7.65
CA ALA A 97 7.54 2.79 7.03
C ALA A 97 6.83 3.66 8.08
N GLN A 98 6.35 3.07 9.18
CA GLN A 98 5.79 3.81 10.31
C GLN A 98 6.82 4.73 10.97
N ALA A 99 8.04 4.24 11.18
CA ALA A 99 9.14 5.06 11.71
C ALA A 99 9.51 6.23 10.78
N ALA A 100 9.19 6.13 9.48
CA ALA A 100 9.32 7.20 8.50
C ALA A 100 8.07 8.09 8.38
N GLN A 101 7.06 7.88 9.23
CA GLN A 101 5.79 8.60 9.22
C GLN A 101 5.04 8.48 7.88
N ALA A 102 5.15 7.31 7.24
CA ALA A 102 4.39 7.04 6.03
C ALA A 102 2.88 6.96 6.33
N LEU A 103 2.09 7.49 5.41
CA LEU A 103 0.64 7.32 5.39
C LEU A 103 0.26 5.88 5.02
N PHE A 104 -0.72 5.29 5.69
CA PHE A 104 -1.24 3.98 5.33
C PHE A 104 -2.66 4.10 4.75
N VAL A 105 -2.88 3.56 3.56
CA VAL A 105 -4.17 3.56 2.88
C VAL A 105 -4.67 2.12 2.80
N VAL A 106 -5.79 1.83 3.44
CA VAL A 106 -6.29 0.47 3.65
C VAL A 106 -7.77 0.34 3.34
N GLU A 107 -8.23 -0.88 3.14
CA GLU A 107 -9.66 -1.19 3.07
C GLU A 107 -10.28 -1.15 4.49
N GLY A 108 -11.56 -0.78 4.61
CA GLY A 108 -12.20 -0.56 5.90
C GLY A 108 -12.31 -1.82 6.77
N ALA A 109 -12.61 -2.97 6.17
CA ALA A 109 -12.67 -4.24 6.90
C ALA A 109 -11.28 -4.76 7.30
N VAL A 110 -10.19 -4.25 6.71
CA VAL A 110 -8.80 -4.60 7.09
C VAL A 110 -8.36 -3.91 8.36
N HIS A 111 -8.92 -2.74 8.70
CA HIS A 111 -8.48 -1.93 9.84
C HIS A 111 -8.28 -2.72 11.16
N PRO A 112 -9.19 -3.62 11.58
CA PRO A 112 -9.02 -4.41 12.81
C PRO A 112 -7.82 -5.37 12.80
N GLN A 113 -7.28 -5.70 11.63
CA GLN A 113 -6.21 -6.69 11.43
C GLN A 113 -4.83 -6.06 11.22
N LEU A 114 -4.76 -4.73 11.18
CA LEU A 114 -3.50 -3.99 11.04
C LEU A 114 -2.44 -4.36 12.09
N PRO A 115 -2.79 -4.63 13.37
CA PRO A 115 -1.79 -5.09 14.34
C PRO A 115 -1.14 -6.43 13.96
N GLU A 116 -1.81 -7.28 13.18
CA GLU A 116 -1.27 -8.59 12.76
C GLU A 116 -0.06 -8.45 11.82
N ILE A 117 0.04 -7.35 11.08
CA ILE A 117 1.19 -7.03 10.23
C ILE A 117 2.18 -6.07 10.92
N GLY A 118 2.03 -5.85 12.23
CA GLY A 118 2.88 -4.95 13.00
C GLY A 118 2.57 -3.46 12.80
N LEU A 119 1.41 -3.11 12.22
CA LEU A 119 1.00 -1.72 12.11
C LEU A 119 0.28 -1.29 13.39
N GLU A 120 0.98 -0.51 14.22
CA GLU A 120 0.37 0.12 15.39
C GLU A 120 -0.40 1.38 15.00
N VAL A 121 -1.73 1.35 15.13
CA VAL A 121 -2.59 2.51 14.80
C VAL A 121 -2.66 3.45 16.00
N ALA A 122 -1.87 4.52 15.98
CA ALA A 122 -1.93 5.57 16.99
C ALA A 122 -3.09 6.55 16.70
N ASN A 123 -3.21 7.04 15.47
CA ASN A 123 -4.24 8.01 15.05
C ASN A 123 -4.91 7.59 13.74
N LEU A 124 -6.13 7.04 13.85
CA LEU A 124 -6.97 6.80 12.67
C LEU A 124 -7.41 8.14 12.06
N GLY A 125 -7.20 8.31 10.75
CA GLY A 125 -7.50 9.55 10.02
C GLY A 125 -6.29 10.44 9.74
N GLU A 126 -5.20 10.29 10.50
CA GLU A 126 -3.93 11.00 10.24
C GLU A 126 -2.86 10.05 9.68
N ASP A 127 -2.64 8.92 10.36
CA ASP A 127 -1.62 7.94 9.96
C ASP A 127 -2.20 6.84 9.07
N VAL A 128 -3.52 6.61 9.19
CA VAL A 128 -4.25 5.56 8.46
C VAL A 128 -5.51 6.15 7.85
N LEU A 129 -5.66 5.99 6.53
CA LEU A 129 -6.85 6.35 5.77
C LEU A 129 -7.54 5.09 5.25
N ILE A 130 -8.87 5.13 5.28
CA ILE A 130 -9.70 4.05 4.76
C ILE A 130 -10.22 4.48 3.39
N TYR A 131 -9.88 3.73 2.34
CA TYR A 131 -10.37 4.04 1.01
C TYR A 131 -11.82 3.54 0.83
N PRO A 132 -12.67 4.28 0.10
CA PRO A 132 -14.02 3.83 -0.23
C PRO A 132 -14.01 2.85 -1.41
N LEU A 133 -15.05 2.02 -1.52
CA LEU A 133 -15.22 1.10 -2.65
C LEU A 133 -16.04 1.74 -3.78
N GLY A 134 -15.87 1.20 -5.00
CA GLY A 134 -16.65 1.60 -6.17
C GLY A 134 -16.26 2.98 -6.70
N ALA A 135 -17.25 3.76 -7.17
CA ALA A 135 -16.99 5.01 -7.88
C ALA A 135 -16.27 6.07 -7.03
N ALA A 136 -16.51 6.10 -5.72
CA ALA A 136 -15.89 7.07 -4.81
C ALA A 136 -14.38 6.87 -4.64
N LEU A 137 -13.83 5.72 -5.08
CA LEU A 137 -12.39 5.47 -5.00
C LEU A 137 -11.57 6.42 -5.87
N PHE A 138 -12.12 6.87 -7.00
CA PHE A 138 -11.45 7.84 -7.85
C PHE A 138 -11.29 9.18 -7.13
N ASP A 139 -12.37 9.74 -6.60
CA ASP A 139 -12.34 11.00 -5.87
C ASP A 139 -11.36 10.93 -4.68
N PHE A 140 -11.42 9.85 -3.91
CA PHE A 140 -10.47 9.58 -2.83
C PHE A 140 -9.02 9.53 -3.32
N THR A 141 -8.75 8.88 -4.46
CA THR A 141 -7.39 8.80 -5.01
C THR A 141 -6.86 10.18 -5.40
N HIS A 142 -7.73 11.07 -5.90
CA HIS A 142 -7.36 12.46 -6.21
C HIS A 142 -7.05 13.28 -4.94
N GLU A 143 -7.78 13.04 -3.84
CA GLU A 143 -7.46 13.65 -2.55
C GLU A 143 -6.07 13.23 -2.05
N ILE A 144 -5.74 11.93 -2.18
CA ILE A 144 -4.41 11.40 -1.84
C ILE A 144 -3.32 12.05 -2.71
N ILE A 145 -3.55 12.20 -4.02
CA ILE A 145 -2.62 12.88 -4.93
C ILE A 145 -2.34 14.30 -4.43
N HIS A 146 -3.39 15.05 -4.09
CA HIS A 146 -3.25 16.42 -3.61
C HIS A 146 -2.47 16.49 -2.29
N ALA A 147 -2.77 15.58 -1.35
CA ALA A 147 -2.09 15.51 -0.05
C ALA A 147 -0.59 15.16 -0.18
N LEU A 148 -0.23 14.31 -1.14
CA LEU A 148 1.16 13.85 -1.34
C LEU A 148 1.99 14.75 -2.27
N SER A 149 1.36 15.71 -2.95
CA SER A 149 2.03 16.63 -3.89
C SER A 149 2.33 18.02 -3.30
N GLY A 150 1.81 18.33 -2.12
CA GLY A 150 2.06 19.58 -1.38
C GLY A 150 3.35 19.55 -0.58
#